data_AF-A0A1H2W4D7-F1
#
_entry.id   AF-A0A1H2W4D7-F1
#
_cell.length_a   1.000
_cell.length_b   1.000
_cell.length_c   1.000
_cell.angle_alpha   90.00
_cell.angle_beta   90.00
_cell.angle_gamma   90.00
#
_symmetry.space_group_name_H-M   'P 1'
#
loop_
_entity.id
_entity.type
_entity.pdbx_description
1 polymer ?
#
loop_
_entity_poly.entity_id
_entity_poly.type
_entity_poly.pdbx_seq_one_letter_code
_entity_poly.pdbx_strand_id
1 'polypeptide(L)'
;MFYERSSPPRDVQIRDIRSHVAKHFGVTEEELLARSRKSEFVNRRAICYQLCREMSDASLARIGRYMANRDHTTIIAGLKRKLPLEMQVAKNHIRFALEQGSPHSLTFVRAAPFQTRRTKSEPVFRSRRGTTE
;
A
#
# COMPACT_ATOMS: atom_id res chain seq x y z
N MET A 1 -36.83 2.19 -4.65
CA MET A 1 -36.10 2.40 -3.39
C MET A 1 -34.64 2.11 -3.69
N PHE A 2 -33.90 3.13 -4.14
CA PHE A 2 -32.52 2.97 -4.58
C PHE A 2 -31.62 2.93 -3.35
N TYR A 3 -30.85 1.85 -3.23
CA TYR A 3 -29.87 1.68 -2.19
C TYR A 3 -28.81 2.77 -2.35
N GLU A 4 -28.91 3.83 -1.55
CA GLU A 4 -27.82 4.76 -1.26
C GLU A 4 -26.75 3.96 -0.51
N ARG A 5 -26.02 3.08 -1.23
CA ARG A 5 -24.79 2.50 -0.70
C ARG A 5 -23.81 3.67 -0.63
N SER A 6 -23.77 4.33 0.52
CA SER A 6 -22.65 5.15 0.94
C SER A 6 -21.37 4.44 0.51
N SER A 7 -20.74 4.94 -0.56
CA SER A 7 -19.53 4.32 -1.11
C SER A 7 -18.51 4.26 0.02
N PRO A 8 -17.94 3.09 0.34
CA PRO A 8 -16.93 3.02 1.39
C PRO A 8 -15.76 3.94 1.02
N PRO A 9 -15.11 4.58 2.00
CA PRO A 9 -13.98 5.46 1.74
C PRO A 9 -12.87 4.67 1.05
N ARG A 10 -12.57 5.02 -0.20
CA ARG A 10 -11.60 4.30 -1.07
C ARG A 10 -10.14 4.69 -0.84
N ASP A 11 -9.82 5.12 0.38
CA ASP A 11 -8.51 5.70 0.70
C ASP A 11 -7.72 4.83 1.70
N VAL A 12 -7.89 3.51 1.60
CA VAL A 12 -7.08 2.56 2.37
C VAL A 12 -5.73 2.36 1.68
N GLN A 13 -4.65 2.50 2.44
CA GLN A 13 -3.30 2.31 1.90
C GLN A 13 -3.03 0.81 1.67
N ILE A 14 -2.31 0.50 0.58
CA ILE A 14 -1.93 -0.88 0.22
C ILE A 14 -1.14 -1.57 1.36
N ARG A 15 -0.34 -0.79 2.09
CA ARG A 15 0.43 -1.28 3.25
C ARG A 15 -0.49 -1.79 4.37
N ASP A 16 -1.58 -1.09 4.65
CA ASP A 16 -2.49 -1.46 5.73
C ASP A 16 -3.24 -2.75 5.38
N ILE A 17 -3.70 -2.87 4.14
CA ILE A 17 -4.33 -4.09 3.62
C ILE A 17 -3.36 -5.27 3.78
N ARG A 18 -2.09 -5.09 3.36
CA ARG A 18 -1.06 -6.12 3.49
C ARG A 18 -0.87 -6.56 4.93
N SER A 19 -0.79 -5.62 5.86
CA SER A 19 -0.57 -5.91 7.28
C SER A 19 -1.77 -6.64 7.90
N HIS A 20 -3.00 -6.27 7.54
CA HIS A 20 -4.21 -6.96 8.01
C HIS A 20 -4.31 -8.39 7.47
N VAL A 21 -3.97 -8.59 6.19
CA VAL A 21 -3.90 -9.93 5.58
C VAL A 21 -2.85 -10.78 6.31
N ALA A 22 -1.66 -10.23 6.56
CA ALA A 22 -0.60 -10.94 7.28
C ALA A 22 -1.03 -11.38 8.69
N LYS A 23 -1.65 -10.47 9.45
CA LYS A 23 -2.20 -10.74 10.79
C LYS A 23 -3.30 -11.81 10.77
N HIS A 24 -4.23 -11.73 9.84
CA HIS A 24 -5.34 -12.69 9.76
C HIS A 24 -4.86 -14.12 9.47
N PHE A 25 -3.80 -14.29 8.68
CA PHE A 25 -3.24 -15.60 8.35
C PHE A 25 -2.08 -16.03 9.24
N GLY A 26 -1.66 -15.21 10.20
CA GLY A 26 -0.51 -15.50 11.07
C GLY A 26 0.81 -15.63 10.31
N VAL A 27 0.97 -14.94 9.19
CA VAL A 27 2.20 -14.96 8.37
C VAL A 27 2.96 -13.65 8.48
N THR A 28 4.26 -13.67 8.19
CA THR A 28 5.04 -12.44 8.11
C THR A 28 4.76 -11.71 6.79
N GLU A 29 4.93 -10.38 6.78
CA GLU A 29 4.79 -9.60 5.54
C GLU A 29 5.83 -10.03 4.48
N GLU A 30 7.02 -10.46 4.91
CA GLU A 30 8.09 -10.94 4.06
C GLU A 30 7.71 -12.22 3.32
N GLU A 31 7.06 -13.17 3.99
CA GLU A 31 6.57 -14.41 3.36
C GLU A 31 5.50 -14.14 2.30
N LEU A 32 4.66 -13.12 2.54
CA LEU A 32 3.66 -12.71 1.56
C LEU A 32 4.31 -12.09 0.30
N LEU A 33 5.41 -11.36 0.49
CA LEU A 33 6.21 -10.75 -0.57
C LEU A 33 7.09 -11.78 -1.31
N ALA A 34 7.50 -12.86 -0.65
CA ALA A 34 8.34 -13.91 -1.20
C ALA A 34 7.76 -14.52 -2.50
N ARG A 35 8.64 -15.02 -3.36
CA ARG A 35 8.28 -15.65 -4.66
C ARG A 35 7.76 -17.09 -4.54
N SER A 36 7.43 -17.55 -3.34
CA SER A 36 6.93 -18.91 -3.10
C SER A 36 5.71 -19.24 -3.97
N ARG A 37 5.68 -20.44 -4.55
CA ARG A 37 4.60 -20.92 -5.43
C ARG A 37 3.60 -21.83 -4.72
N LYS A 38 3.74 -22.05 -3.41
CA LYS A 38 2.78 -22.85 -2.64
C LYS A 38 1.38 -22.24 -2.77
N SER A 39 0.39 -23.08 -2.99
CA SER A 39 -1.00 -22.68 -3.26
C SER A 39 -1.56 -21.72 -2.22
N GLU A 40 -1.25 -21.96 -0.94
CA GLU A 40 -1.69 -21.13 0.18
C GLU A 40 -1.22 -19.68 0.07
N PHE A 41 0.09 -19.44 -0.15
CA PHE A 41 0.62 -18.10 -0.32
C PHE A 41 0.11 -17.42 -1.59
N VAL A 42 -0.13 -18.18 -2.66
CA VAL A 42 -0.73 -17.64 -3.89
C VAL A 42 -2.16 -17.16 -3.62
N ASN A 43 -2.94 -17.91 -2.86
CA ASN A 43 -4.32 -17.53 -2.50
C ASN A 43 -4.34 -16.31 -1.56
N ARG A 44 -3.46 -16.26 -0.54
CA ARG A 44 -3.34 -15.10 0.36
C ARG A 44 -2.98 -13.81 -0.39
N ARG A 45 -2.09 -13.89 -1.38
CA ARG A 45 -1.75 -12.74 -2.23
C ARG A 45 -2.90 -12.33 -3.14
N ALA A 46 -3.64 -13.29 -3.69
CA ALA A 46 -4.83 -13.01 -4.49
C ALA A 46 -5.89 -12.25 -3.68
N ILE A 47 -6.12 -12.62 -2.42
CA ILE A 47 -6.98 -11.86 -1.49
C ILE A 47 -6.47 -10.42 -1.34
N CYS A 48 -5.17 -10.24 -1.12
CA CYS A 48 -4.56 -8.92 -0.99
C CYS A 48 -4.79 -8.05 -2.25
N TYR A 49 -4.60 -8.62 -3.45
CA TYR A 49 -4.86 -7.91 -4.72
C TYR A 49 -6.33 -7.52 -4.88
N GLN A 50 -7.24 -8.44 -4.58
CA GLN A 50 -8.68 -8.21 -4.67
C GLN A 50 -9.13 -7.11 -3.71
N LEU A 51 -8.67 -7.15 -2.46
CA LEU A 51 -8.96 -6.11 -1.46
C LEU A 51 -8.38 -4.75 -1.89
N CYS A 52 -7.17 -4.71 -2.43
CA CYS A 52 -6.60 -3.47 -2.96
C CYS A 52 -7.46 -2.87 -4.08
N ARG A 53 -8.12 -3.69 -4.90
CA ARG A 53 -9.04 -3.19 -5.94
C ARG A 53 -10.40 -2.76 -5.42
N GLU A 54 -10.87 -3.36 -4.34
CA GLU A 54 -12.16 -3.03 -3.74
C GLU A 54 -12.07 -1.78 -2.84
N MET A 55 -10.94 -1.58 -2.16
CA MET A 55 -10.79 -0.60 -1.07
C MET A 55 -9.82 0.55 -1.38
N SER A 56 -9.03 0.46 -2.44
CA SER A 56 -8.07 1.48 -2.84
C SER A 56 -8.24 1.86 -4.32
N ASP A 57 -8.13 3.14 -4.65
CA ASP A 57 -8.10 3.62 -6.03
C ASP A 57 -6.70 3.55 -6.68
N ALA A 58 -5.79 2.76 -6.11
CA ALA A 58 -4.45 2.58 -6.65
C ALA A 58 -4.44 1.85 -8.02
N SER A 59 -3.54 2.28 -8.90
CA SER A 59 -3.32 1.62 -10.19
C SER A 59 -2.69 0.23 -10.02
N LEU A 60 -2.91 -0.67 -10.98
CA LEU A 60 -2.36 -2.03 -10.97
C LEU A 60 -0.82 -2.02 -10.86
N ALA A 61 -0.17 -1.09 -11.54
CA ALA A 61 1.28 -0.92 -11.45
C ALA A 61 1.72 -0.47 -10.05
N ARG A 62 0.96 0.42 -9.40
CA ARG A 62 1.24 0.85 -8.03
C ARG A 62 1.09 -0.31 -7.05
N ILE A 63 0.02 -1.11 -7.16
CA ILE A 63 -0.18 -2.33 -6.35
C ILE A 63 1.00 -3.30 -6.52
N GLY A 64 1.44 -3.52 -7.76
CA GLY A 64 2.60 -4.37 -8.08
C GLY A 64 3.89 -3.92 -7.40
N ARG A 65 4.18 -2.61 -7.38
CA ARG A 65 5.35 -2.04 -6.69
C ARG A 65 5.36 -2.38 -5.20
N TYR A 66 4.22 -2.17 -4.51
CA TYR A 66 4.10 -2.44 -3.07
C TYR A 66 4.11 -3.94 -2.72
N MET A 67 3.86 -4.82 -3.69
CA MET A 67 3.92 -6.28 -3.54
C MET A 67 5.20 -6.88 -4.13
N ALA A 68 6.35 -6.28 -3.82
CA ALA A 68 7.70 -6.67 -4.25
C ALA A 68 7.97 -6.51 -5.75
N ASN A 69 7.57 -5.35 -6.32
CA ASN A 69 7.79 -5.00 -7.73
C ASN A 69 7.32 -6.08 -8.72
N ARG A 70 6.13 -6.62 -8.48
CA ARG A 70 5.51 -7.60 -9.38
C ARG A 70 4.90 -6.92 -10.59
N ASP A 71 4.98 -7.57 -11.74
CA ASP A 71 4.35 -7.12 -12.96
C ASP A 71 2.82 -7.00 -12.80
N HIS A 72 2.26 -5.95 -13.39
CA HIS A 72 0.81 -5.70 -13.35
C HIS A 72 -0.01 -6.86 -13.94
N THR A 73 0.55 -7.62 -14.88
CA THR A 73 -0.05 -8.86 -15.42
C THR A 73 -0.22 -9.94 -14.36
N THR A 74 0.73 -10.06 -13.43
CA THR A 74 0.63 -10.97 -12.27
C THR A 74 -0.52 -10.57 -11.36
N ILE A 75 -0.74 -9.26 -11.18
CA ILE A 75 -1.87 -8.73 -10.40
C ILE A 75 -3.19 -9.08 -11.09
N ILE A 76 -3.27 -8.91 -12.42
CA ILE A 76 -4.45 -9.29 -13.21
C ILE A 76 -4.75 -10.79 -13.07
N ALA A 77 -3.74 -11.64 -13.17
CA ALA A 77 -3.90 -13.08 -12.98
C ALA A 77 -4.40 -13.41 -11.56
N GLY A 78 -3.87 -12.73 -10.54
CA GLY A 78 -4.32 -12.87 -9.16
C GLY A 78 -5.77 -12.41 -8.93
N LEU A 79 -6.18 -11.32 -9.57
CA LEU A 79 -7.56 -10.81 -9.50
C LEU A 79 -8.58 -11.78 -10.11
N LYS A 80 -8.24 -12.38 -11.25
CA LYS A 80 -9.09 -13.36 -11.96
C LYS A 80 -9.14 -14.73 -11.27
N ARG A 81 -8.25 -15.00 -10.33
CA ARG A 81 -8.16 -16.30 -9.65
C ARG A 81 -9.40 -16.55 -8.81
N LYS A 82 -10.02 -17.71 -9.00
CA LYS A 82 -11.11 -18.19 -8.14
C LYS A 82 -10.53 -18.65 -6.81
N LEU A 83 -11.05 -18.09 -5.72
CA LEU A 83 -10.67 -18.46 -4.36
C LEU A 83 -11.63 -19.54 -3.84
N PRO A 84 -11.12 -20.53 -3.08
CA PRO A 84 -12.00 -21.47 -2.37
C PRO A 84 -12.85 -20.71 -1.34
N LEU A 85 -13.99 -21.31 -0.95
CA LEU A 85 -14.99 -20.65 -0.09
C LEU A 85 -14.38 -20.13 1.22
N GLU A 86 -13.53 -20.91 1.86
CA GLU A 86 -12.82 -20.53 3.09
C GLU A 86 -12.04 -19.21 2.95
N MET A 87 -11.34 -19.05 1.82
CA MET A 87 -10.55 -17.85 1.52
C MET A 87 -11.45 -16.64 1.22
N GLN A 88 -12.66 -16.87 0.70
CA GLN A 88 -13.65 -15.80 0.50
C GLN A 88 -14.22 -15.29 1.82
N VAL A 89 -14.49 -16.19 2.77
CA VAL A 89 -14.92 -15.80 4.13
C VAL A 89 -13.81 -14.99 4.81
N ALA A 90 -12.56 -15.44 4.74
CA ALA A 90 -11.42 -14.69 5.24
C ALA A 90 -11.30 -13.29 4.61
N LYS A 91 -11.49 -13.17 3.28
CA LYS A 91 -11.51 -11.87 2.59
C LYS A 91 -12.58 -10.95 3.18
N ASN A 92 -13.79 -11.46 3.41
CA ASN A 92 -14.89 -10.66 3.96
C ASN A 92 -14.61 -10.22 5.40
N HIS A 93 -14.01 -11.07 6.24
CA HIS A 93 -13.59 -10.70 7.59
C HIS A 93 -12.54 -9.58 7.58
N ILE A 94 -11.51 -9.70 6.73
CA ILE A 94 -10.47 -8.68 6.59
C ILE A 94 -11.06 -7.37 6.10
N ARG A 95 -11.97 -7.44 5.11
CA ARG A 95 -12.67 -6.27 4.59
C ARG A 95 -13.48 -5.58 5.70
N PHE A 96 -14.27 -6.34 6.45
CA PHE A 96 -15.04 -5.79 7.57
C PHE A 96 -14.13 -5.16 8.63
N ALA A 97 -13.02 -5.82 8.98
CA ALA A 97 -12.04 -5.25 9.91
C ALA A 97 -11.46 -3.92 9.43
N LEU A 98 -11.20 -3.79 8.13
CA LEU A 98 -10.71 -2.54 7.53
C LEU A 98 -11.80 -1.46 7.46
N GLU A 99 -13.07 -1.84 7.24
CA GLU A 99 -14.22 -0.91 7.25
C GLU A 99 -14.53 -0.39 8.67
N GLN A 100 -14.47 -1.25 9.69
CA GLN A 100 -14.74 -0.87 11.09
C GLN A 100 -13.52 -0.25 11.80
N GLY A 101 -12.31 -0.55 11.32
CA GLY A 101 -11.06 -0.31 12.05
C GLY A 101 -10.21 0.86 11.55
N SER A 102 -10.67 1.69 10.61
CA SER A 102 -9.86 2.82 10.12
C SER A 102 -10.41 4.20 10.49
N PRO A 103 -10.00 4.75 11.65
CA PRO A 103 -9.88 6.20 11.85
C PRO A 103 -8.67 6.82 11.14
N HIS A 104 -7.85 6.05 10.41
CA HIS A 104 -6.46 6.40 10.11
C HIS A 104 -6.15 6.43 8.60
N SER A 105 -6.71 7.41 7.91
CA SER A 105 -6.03 8.07 6.78
C SER A 105 -6.09 9.61 6.86
N LEU A 106 -7.00 10.16 7.68
CA LEU A 106 -7.13 11.60 7.93
C LEU A 106 -6.14 12.16 8.98
N THR A 107 -5.39 11.32 9.70
CA THR A 107 -4.46 11.76 10.74
C THR A 107 -3.01 11.97 10.28
N PHE A 108 -2.61 11.56 9.07
CA PHE A 108 -1.19 11.60 8.67
C PHE A 108 -0.82 12.65 7.60
N VAL A 109 -1.77 13.28 6.89
CA VAL A 109 -1.45 14.22 5.78
C VAL A 109 -1.69 15.69 6.12
N ARG A 110 -1.87 16.04 7.41
CA ARG A 110 -1.97 17.44 7.83
C ARG A 110 -0.73 18.00 8.54
N ALA A 111 0.48 17.53 8.23
CA ALA A 111 1.71 18.22 8.62
C ALA A 111 2.96 17.74 7.84
N ALA A 112 3.01 17.97 6.53
CA ALA A 112 4.30 18.30 5.95
C ALA A 112 4.26 19.82 5.73
N PRO A 113 4.91 20.65 6.57
CA PRO A 113 5.17 22.01 6.14
C PRO A 113 6.01 21.87 4.87
N PHE A 114 5.46 22.37 3.77
CA PHE A 114 6.18 22.69 2.55
C PHE A 114 7.61 23.13 2.91
N GLN A 115 8.58 22.24 2.71
CA GLN A 115 9.98 22.57 2.93
C GLN A 115 10.43 23.46 1.78
N THR A 116 10.17 24.76 1.86
CA THR A 116 11.07 25.74 1.23
C THR A 116 12.23 26.00 2.16
N ARG A 117 13.12 25.02 2.29
CA ARG A 117 14.51 25.36 2.55
C ARG A 117 15.23 25.33 1.21
N ARG A 118 15.08 26.44 0.47
CA ARG A 118 16.26 27.06 -0.13
C ARG A 118 17.22 27.29 1.05
N THR A 119 18.07 26.33 1.37
CA THR A 119 19.29 26.66 2.10
C THR A 119 20.08 27.53 1.13
N LYS A 120 20.13 28.82 1.45
CA LYS A 120 21.04 29.76 0.80
C LYS A 120 22.42 29.13 0.93
N SER A 121 23.02 28.64 -0.16
CA SER A 121 24.43 28.32 -0.14
C SER A 121 25.14 29.62 0.22
N GLU A 122 25.79 29.68 1.37
CA GLU A 122 26.60 30.83 1.72
C GLU A 122 27.66 31.01 0.62
N PRO A 123 27.76 32.18 -0.01
CA PRO A 123 28.84 32.42 -0.95
C PRO A 123 30.15 32.37 -0.16
N VAL A 124 30.99 31.39 -0.46
CA VAL A 124 32.35 31.30 0.08
C VAL A 124 33.12 32.53 -0.41
N PHE A 125 33.20 33.56 0.42
CA PHE A 125 33.98 34.75 0.16
C PHE A 125 35.46 34.40 0.31
N ARG A 126 36.09 33.91 -0.77
CA ARG A 126 37.55 33.78 -0.82
C ARG A 126 38.15 35.18 -0.80
N SER A 127 38.56 35.63 0.38
CA SER A 127 39.38 36.84 0.51
C SER A 127 40.67 36.63 -0.28
N ARG A 128 40.82 37.34 -1.40
CA ARG A 128 42.11 37.60 -2.00
C ARG A 128 42.77 38.69 -1.16
N ARG A 129 43.66 38.32 -0.25
CA ARG A 129 44.68 39.26 0.23
C ARG A 129 45.91 39.09 -0.65
N GLY A 130 46.23 40.18 -1.34
CA GLY A 130 47.38 40.29 -2.22
C GLY A 130 48.70 40.44 -1.45
N THR A 131 49.76 40.08 -2.17
CA THR A 131 51.07 40.75 -2.29
C THR A 131 51.55 41.70 -1.19
N THR A 132 52.67 41.34 -0.57
CA THR A 132 53.89 42.11 -0.16
C THR A 132 54.71 41.14 0.72
N GLU A 133 56.01 40.88 0.57
CA GLU A 133 57.14 41.42 -0.20
C GLU A 133 58.00 40.26 -0.74
#